data_AF-A0A4Y9KQ23-F1
#
_entry.id   AF-A0A4Y9KQ23-F1
#
_cell.length_a   1.000
_cell.length_b   1.000
_cell.length_c   1.000
_cell.angle_alpha   90.00
_cell.angle_beta   90.00
_cell.angle_gamma   90.00
#
_symmetry.space_group_name_H-M   'P 1'
#
loop_
_entity.id
_entity.type
_entity.pdbx_description
1 polymer ?
#
loop_
_entity_poly.entity_id
_entity_poly.type
_entity_poly.pdbx_seq_one_letter_code
_entity_poly.pdbx_strand_id
1 'polypeptide(L)' 'MAKNILVFADGTGNEGGLLPDESRTVYKLYRATRTGPDSIIDPERQLALYIPGLGRLCLDTPTLGAG' A
#
# COMPACT_ATOMS: atom_id res chain seq x y z
N MET A 1 -4.09 -17.49 -19.80
CA MET A 1 -4.93 -16.28 -19.70
C MET A 1 -4.07 -15.14 -19.18
N ALA A 2 -4.25 -13.91 -19.65
CA ALA A 2 -3.42 -12.79 -19.21
C ALA A 2 -3.75 -12.41 -17.75
N LYS A 3 -2.73 -12.10 -16.95
CA LYS A 3 -2.84 -11.65 -15.55
C LYS A 3 -2.39 -10.19 -15.46
N ASN A 4 -3.20 -9.36 -14.82
CA ASN A 4 -2.86 -7.98 -14.51
C ASN A 4 -1.94 -7.95 -13.28
N ILE A 5 -0.83 -7.23 -13.37
CA ILE A 5 0.08 -7.00 -12.24
C ILE A 5 0.18 -5.50 -12.03
N LEU A 6 -0.30 -5.03 -10.89
CA LEU A 6 -0.31 -3.62 -10.51
C LEU A 6 0.73 -3.40 -9.42
N VAL A 7 1.62 -2.44 -9.61
CA VAL A 7 2.63 -2.05 -8.64
C VAL A 7 2.41 -0.59 -8.27
N PHE A 8 2.15 -0.35 -6.99
CA PHE A 8 1.86 0.97 -6.44
C PHE A 8 3.00 1.36 -5.49
N ALA A 9 3.81 2.34 -5.87
CA ALA A 9 4.88 2.88 -5.04
C ALA A 9 4.48 4.25 -4.48
N ASP A 10 4.49 4.39 -3.15
CA ASP A 10 4.13 5.65 -2.50
C ASP A 10 5.32 6.61 -2.41
N GLY A 11 5.02 7.89 -2.27
CA GLY A 11 6.03 8.95 -2.16
C GLY A 11 6.78 8.93 -0.83
N THR A 12 7.99 9.48 -0.80
CA THR A 12 8.73 9.74 0.44
C THR A 12 7.87 10.56 1.40
N GLY A 13 7.80 10.15 2.66
CA GLY A 13 6.98 10.81 3.67
C GLY A 13 5.48 10.49 3.60
N ASN A 14 5.04 9.49 2.84
CA ASN A 14 3.67 8.97 2.82
C ASN A 14 3.56 7.68 3.66
N GLU A 15 2.61 7.58 4.61
CA GLU A 15 2.41 6.46 5.56
C GLU A 15 1.13 5.74 5.15
N GLY A 16 0.99 5.54 3.84
CA GLY A 16 -0.04 4.72 3.26
C GLY A 16 -1.45 5.09 3.70
N GLY A 17 -1.81 6.37 3.70
CA GLY A 17 -3.18 6.80 4.00
C GLY A 17 -3.67 6.46 5.41
N LEU A 18 -2.75 6.32 6.38
CA LEU A 18 -3.02 6.21 7.82
C LEU A 18 -3.81 7.40 8.36
N LEU A 19 -3.54 8.60 7.84
CA LEU A 19 -4.30 9.80 8.18
C LEU A 19 -5.52 9.95 7.24
N PRO A 20 -6.75 10.08 7.76
CA PRO A 20 -7.96 10.23 6.95
C PRO A 20 -7.89 11.40 5.96
N ASP A 21 -7.30 12.52 6.41
CA ASP A 21 -7.16 13.79 5.68
C ASP A 21 -6.07 13.74 4.59
N GLU A 22 -5.30 12.66 4.52
CA GLU A 22 -4.27 12.47 3.50
C GLU A 22 -4.95 12.12 2.15
N SER A 23 -5.36 13.16 1.43
CA SER A 23 -6.20 13.04 0.22
C SER A 23 -5.46 12.50 -1.01
N ARG A 24 -4.13 12.42 -0.99
CA ARG A 24 -3.28 12.14 -2.16
C ARG A 24 -2.29 11.00 -1.90
N THR A 25 -2.79 9.83 -1.49
CA THR A 25 -1.91 8.67 -1.25
C THR A 25 -2.10 7.60 -2.31
N VAL A 26 -0.97 7.03 -2.73
CA VAL A 26 -0.95 5.89 -3.65
C VAL A 26 -1.58 4.65 -3.00
N TYR A 27 -1.52 4.56 -1.67
CA TYR A 27 -2.18 3.51 -0.92
C TYR A 27 -3.70 3.44 -1.11
N LYS A 28 -4.40 4.58 -1.26
CA LYS A 28 -5.85 4.57 -1.52
C LYS A 28 -6.17 3.91 -2.87
N LEU A 29 -5.35 4.13 -3.89
CA LEU A 29 -5.48 3.47 -5.19
C LEU A 29 -5.18 1.96 -5.10
N TYR A 30 -4.14 1.58 -4.36
CA TYR A 30 -3.86 0.18 -4.06
C TYR A 30 -5.05 -0.49 -3.35
N ARG A 31 -5.61 0.14 -2.31
CA ARG A 31 -6.77 -0.39 -1.56
C ARG A 31 -8.00 -0.58 -2.44
N ALA A 32 -8.25 0.34 -3.37
CA ALA A 32 -9.39 0.25 -4.28
C ALA A 32 -9.23 -0.84 -5.36
N THR A 33 -8.00 -1.26 -5.65
CA THR A 33 -7.70 -2.16 -6.78
C THR A 33 -7.12 -3.52 -6.36
N ARG A 34 -6.85 -3.72 -5.07
CA ARG A 34 -6.44 -5.02 -4.55
C ARG A 34 -7.61 -6.00 -4.52
N THR A 35 -7.26 -7.27 -4.59
CA THR A 35 -8.19 -8.36 -4.31
C THR A 35 -8.51 -8.40 -2.81
N GLY A 36 -9.68 -8.93 -2.46
CA GLY A 36 -10.15 -9.03 -1.08
C GLY A 36 -11.62 -9.45 -1.00
N PRO A 37 -12.14 -9.75 0.20
CA PRO A 37 -13.52 -10.21 0.39
C PRO A 37 -14.56 -9.25 -0.18
N ASP A 38 -14.31 -7.95 -0.08
CA ASP A 38 -15.21 -6.89 -0.55
C ASP A 38 -14.91 -6.43 -1.99
N SER A 39 -14.02 -7.14 -2.71
CA SER A 39 -13.56 -6.78 -4.05
C SER A 39 -14.20 -7.67 -5.11
N ILE A 40 -14.66 -7.08 -6.21
CA ILE A 40 -15.16 -7.82 -7.39
C ILE A 40 -14.03 -8.38 -8.26
N ILE A 41 -12.78 -8.11 -7.89
CA ILE A 41 -11.61 -8.45 -8.69
C ILE A 41 -11.24 -9.92 -8.46
N ASP A 42 -11.23 -10.69 -9.55
CA ASP A 42 -10.83 -12.09 -9.54
C ASP A 42 -9.33 -12.24 -9.19
N PRO A 43 -8.98 -12.94 -8.09
CA PRO A 43 -7.58 -13.13 -7.67
C PRO A 43 -6.74 -13.94 -8.64
N GLU A 44 -7.35 -14.76 -9.50
CA GLU A 44 -6.63 -15.46 -10.56
C GLU A 44 -6.23 -14.52 -11.70
N ARG A 45 -6.94 -13.39 -11.87
CA ARG A 45 -6.73 -12.43 -12.97
C ARG A 45 -5.90 -11.22 -12.58
N GLN A 46 -5.80 -10.87 -11.28
CA GLN A 46 -5.09 -9.66 -10.87
C GLN A 46 -4.30 -9.84 -9.56
N LEU A 47 -3.08 -9.31 -9.55
CA LEU A 47 -2.26 -9.12 -8.36
C LEU A 47 -1.95 -7.63 -8.21
N ALA A 48 -2.20 -7.06 -7.04
CA ALA A 48 -1.81 -5.70 -6.69
C ALA A 48 -0.78 -5.74 -5.56
N LEU A 49 0.30 -4.96 -5.71
CA LEU A 49 1.39 -4.85 -4.75
C LEU A 49 1.53 -3.38 -4.34
N TYR A 50 1.84 -3.15 -3.06
CA TYR A 50 2.06 -1.83 -2.49
C TYR A 50 3.46 -1.72 -1.91
N ILE A 51 4.19 -0.67 -2.30
CA ILE A 51 5.50 -0.32 -1.78
C ILE A 51 5.33 0.97 -0.96
N PRO A 52 5.53 0.91 0.37
CA PRO A 52 5.38 2.08 1.22
C PRO A 52 6.43 3.15 0.93
N GLY A 53 6.07 4.39 1.21
CA GLY A 53 6.97 5.54 1.08
C GLY A 53 8.15 5.44 2.05
N LEU A 54 9.33 5.89 1.60
CA LEU A 54 10.52 5.99 2.45
C LEU A 54 10.37 7.09 3.51
N GLY A 55 11.06 6.95 4.64
CA GLY A 55 11.15 8.00 5.67
C GLY A 55 10.03 8.00 6.72
N ARG A 56 9.24 6.92 6.81
CA ARG A 56 8.27 6.68 7.90
C ARG A 56 8.73 5.50 8.73
N LEU A 57 8.39 5.47 10.01
CA LEU A 57 8.76 4.40 10.91
C LEU A 57 8.11 3.08 10.46
N CYS A 58 8.89 2.18 9.87
CA CYS A 58 8.55 0.76 9.77
C CYS A 58 8.39 0.25 11.20
N LEU A 59 7.19 -0.14 11.63
CA LEU A 59 6.95 -0.73 12.96
C LEU A 59 7.68 -2.08 13.17
N ASP A 60 8.28 -2.60 12.11
CA ASP A 60 9.15 -3.76 11.99
C ASP A 60 10.64 -3.42 12.17
N THR A 61 11.01 -2.14 12.32
CA THR A 61 12.30 -1.76 12.89
C THR A 61 12.15 -1.73 14.42
N PRO A 62 12.73 -2.68 15.18
CA PRO A 62 12.76 -2.56 16.63
C PRO A 62 13.47 -1.24 16.94
N THR A 63 12.82 -0.38 17.71
CA THR A 63 13.40 0.87 18.20
C THR A 63 14.69 0.52 18.92
N LEU A 64 15.82 0.66 18.23
CA LEU A 64 17.13 0.57 18.85
C LEU A 64 17.29 1.82 19.71
N GLY A 65 16.97 1.68 21.00
CA GLY A 65 17.34 2.57 22.09
C GLY A 65 17.04 4.06 21.89
N ALA A 66 15.88 4.51 22.37
CA ALA A 66 15.80 5.86 22.94
C ALA A 66 16.20 5.73 24.41
N GLY A 67 17.39 6.25 24.75
CA GLY A 67 17.84 6.43 26.13
C GLY A 67 17.15 7.58 26.84
#